data_AF-A0A956Y0Y6-F1
#
_entry.id   AF-A0A956Y0Y6-F1
#
_cell.length_a   1.000
_cell.length_b   1.000
_cell.length_c   1.000
_cell.angle_alpha   90.00
_cell.angle_beta   90.00
_cell.angle_gamma   90.00
#
_symmetry.space_group_name_H-M   'P 1'
#
loop_
_entity.id
_entity.type
_entity.pdbx_description
1 polymer ?
#
loop_
_entity_poly.entity_id
_entity_poly.type
_entity_poly.pdbx_seq_one_letter_code
_entity_poly.pdbx_strand_id
1 'polypeptide(L)'
;LLPVFVWFRQRPNNPVLRIFRSAAQIPLGLSLFIIPIVAEAIILKPGDDYVTYADTAHGFWLGMVCFLVGFVFVSMGDSFWRGIKGFRWPALALAFGLFLARMWPVETGNLQDALSGLESASWILAILGFGSVYLNHDSALLRYVSAAVYPVYILHLPIQFMLSYYILPLELAAGLKLALLLVGTFGIAMILYEIIRRIKWIRPLFGIKFNNEKRQLAAVETP
;
A
#
# COMPACT_ATOMS: atom_id res chain seq x y z
N LEU A 1 -13.04 13.38 9.16
CA LEU A 1 -11.55 13.40 9.20
C LEU A 1 -10.93 14.76 8.82
N LEU A 2 -11.50 15.51 7.88
CA LEU A 2 -10.90 16.75 7.34
C LEU A 2 -10.51 17.80 8.41
N PRO A 3 -11.30 18.07 9.47
CA PRO A 3 -10.90 19.00 10.53
C PRO A 3 -9.66 18.56 11.31
N VAL A 4 -9.52 17.25 11.56
CA VAL A 4 -8.37 16.66 12.26
C VAL A 4 -7.11 16.82 11.41
N PHE A 5 -7.19 16.60 10.10
CA PHE A 5 -6.05 16.77 9.20
C PHE A 5 -5.60 18.22 9.09
N VAL A 6 -6.54 19.15 8.98
CA VAL A 6 -6.24 20.58 8.97
C VAL A 6 -5.56 20.98 10.28
N TRP A 7 -6.03 20.48 11.42
CA TRP A 7 -5.41 20.75 12.72
C TRP A 7 -3.98 20.22 12.84
N PHE A 8 -3.72 18.97 12.42
CA PHE A 8 -2.36 18.39 12.41
C PHE A 8 -1.41 19.17 11.48
N ARG A 9 -1.91 19.61 10.33
CA ARG A 9 -1.13 20.40 9.37
C ARG A 9 -0.83 21.81 9.88
N GLN A 10 -1.77 22.45 10.56
CA GLN A 10 -1.61 23.78 11.14
C GLN A 10 -0.75 23.80 12.41
N ARG A 11 -0.63 22.66 13.12
CA ARG A 11 0.15 22.54 14.37
C ARG A 11 1.22 21.45 14.27
N PRO A 12 2.29 21.65 13.49
CA PRO A 12 3.33 20.64 13.25
C PRO A 12 4.18 20.29 14.49
N ASN A 13 4.08 21.06 15.58
CA ASN A 13 4.76 20.83 16.87
C ASN A 13 3.80 20.40 18.00
N ASN A 14 2.70 19.75 17.66
CA ASN A 14 1.77 19.22 18.66
C ASN A 14 2.45 18.21 19.61
N PRO A 15 2.10 18.17 20.92
CA PRO A 15 2.61 17.16 21.85
C PRO A 15 2.41 15.71 21.37
N VAL A 16 1.30 15.41 20.70
CA VAL A 16 1.03 14.07 20.14
C VAL A 16 2.04 13.71 19.05
N LEU A 17 2.29 14.61 18.10
CA LEU A 17 3.30 14.42 17.06
C LEU A 17 4.71 14.32 17.64
N ARG A 18 4.99 15.02 18.75
CA ARG A 18 6.28 14.93 19.43
C ARG A 18 6.52 13.53 19.99
N ILE A 19 5.52 12.94 20.65
CA ILE A 19 5.58 11.54 21.15
C ILE A 19 5.85 10.58 19.99
N PHE A 20 5.08 10.70 18.90
CA PHE A 20 5.27 9.82 17.74
C PHE A 20 6.63 10.00 17.05
N ARG A 21 7.12 11.24 16.93
CA ARG A 21 8.46 11.50 16.38
C ARG A 21 9.55 10.93 17.27
N SER A 22 9.43 11.06 18.59
CA SER A 22 10.37 10.46 19.54
C SER A 22 10.34 8.93 19.47
N ALA A 23 9.16 8.32 19.36
CA ALA A 23 9.03 6.88 19.15
C ALA A 23 9.69 6.44 17.82
N ALA A 24 9.47 7.18 16.74
CA ALA A 24 10.05 6.88 15.42
C ALA A 24 11.58 7.05 15.35
N GLN A 25 12.22 7.73 16.30
CA GLN A 25 13.69 7.77 16.38
C GLN A 25 14.29 6.44 16.84
N ILE A 26 13.51 5.64 17.55
CA ILE A 26 13.89 4.29 17.97
C ILE A 26 13.34 3.32 16.92
N PRO A 27 14.16 2.45 16.31
CA PRO A 27 13.68 1.51 15.28
C PRO A 27 12.45 0.70 15.73
N LEU A 28 12.48 0.19 16.96
CA LEU A 28 11.38 -0.56 17.58
C LEU A 28 10.18 0.30 17.99
N GLY A 29 10.32 1.63 18.07
CA GLY A 29 9.19 2.50 18.40
C GLY A 29 8.15 2.58 17.27
N LEU A 30 8.50 2.15 16.05
CA LEU A 30 7.54 1.99 14.95
C LEU A 30 6.56 0.82 15.18
N SER A 31 6.88 -0.12 16.06
CA SER A 31 5.96 -1.19 16.46
C SER A 31 4.69 -0.64 17.14
N LEU A 32 4.72 0.58 17.67
CA LEU A 32 3.53 1.27 18.20
C LEU A 32 2.41 1.38 17.17
N PHE A 33 2.76 1.50 15.88
CA PHE A 33 1.80 1.65 14.79
C PHE A 33 1.20 0.31 14.32
N ILE A 34 1.74 -0.81 14.80
CA ILE A 34 1.16 -2.14 14.59
C ILE A 34 -0.01 -2.36 15.55
N ILE A 35 0.04 -1.78 16.76
CA ILE A 35 -0.98 -1.94 17.81
C ILE A 35 -2.41 -1.68 17.29
N PRO A 36 -2.73 -0.56 16.62
CA PRO A 36 -4.10 -0.33 16.18
C PRO A 36 -4.58 -1.33 15.10
N ILE A 37 -3.66 -1.87 14.29
CA ILE A 37 -3.99 -2.92 13.29
C ILE A 37 -4.32 -4.23 14.02
N VAL A 38 -3.49 -4.63 14.98
CA VAL A 38 -3.72 -5.85 15.77
C VAL A 38 -4.96 -5.72 16.66
N ALA A 39 -5.18 -4.55 17.25
CA ALA A 39 -6.36 -4.28 18.08
C ALA A 39 -7.65 -4.41 17.27
N GLU A 40 -7.67 -3.88 16.04
CA GLU A 40 -8.79 -4.03 15.13
C GLU A 40 -9.08 -5.50 14.82
N ALA A 41 -8.04 -6.29 14.50
CA ALA A 41 -8.18 -7.73 14.24
C ALA A 41 -8.74 -8.50 15.44
N ILE A 42 -8.30 -8.16 16.66
CA ILE A 42 -8.79 -8.79 17.91
C ILE A 42 -10.25 -8.42 18.20
N ILE A 43 -10.65 -7.18 17.90
CA ILE A 43 -12.00 -6.68 18.18
C ILE A 43 -13.00 -7.26 17.19
N LEU A 44 -12.68 -7.27 15.89
CA LEU A 44 -13.62 -7.67 14.85
C LEU A 44 -13.57 -9.16 14.51
N LYS A 45 -12.48 -9.86 14.86
CA LYS A 45 -12.34 -11.33 14.73
C LYS A 45 -12.84 -11.87 13.39
N PRO A 46 -12.23 -11.43 12.27
CA PRO A 46 -12.69 -11.83 10.95
C PRO A 46 -12.49 -13.32 10.66
N GLY A 47 -11.62 -14.03 11.41
CA GLY A 47 -11.41 -15.47 11.24
C GLY A 47 -10.93 -15.82 9.83
N ASP A 48 -11.61 -16.78 9.17
CA ASP A 48 -11.27 -17.19 7.81
C ASP A 48 -11.45 -16.07 6.77
N ASP A 49 -12.26 -15.06 7.08
CA ASP A 49 -12.49 -13.89 6.23
C ASP A 49 -11.47 -12.77 6.46
N TYR A 50 -10.38 -13.01 7.20
CA TYR A 50 -9.31 -12.02 7.43
C TYR A 50 -8.76 -11.43 6.11
N VAL A 51 -8.70 -12.25 5.06
CA VAL A 51 -8.23 -11.82 3.72
C VAL A 51 -9.31 -11.12 2.90
N THR A 52 -10.56 -11.15 3.35
CA THR A 52 -11.72 -10.59 2.65
C THR A 52 -11.98 -9.17 3.15
N TYR A 53 -11.44 -8.19 2.42
CA TYR A 53 -11.59 -6.77 2.78
C TYR A 53 -12.82 -6.10 2.16
N ALA A 54 -13.29 -6.59 1.01
CA ALA A 54 -14.43 -5.99 0.33
C ALA A 54 -15.74 -6.39 1.01
N ASP A 55 -16.64 -5.42 1.22
CA ASP A 55 -17.96 -5.63 1.85
C ASP A 55 -17.91 -6.21 3.28
N THR A 56 -16.80 -5.99 4.01
CA THR A 56 -16.66 -6.42 5.40
C THR A 56 -16.43 -5.25 6.35
N ALA A 57 -16.93 -5.38 7.59
CA ALA A 57 -16.65 -4.41 8.65
C ALA A 57 -15.14 -4.34 8.95
N HIS A 58 -14.47 -5.49 8.93
CA HIS A 58 -13.02 -5.61 9.05
C HIS A 58 -12.29 -4.74 8.02
N GLY A 59 -12.60 -4.90 6.73
CA GLY A 59 -11.97 -4.11 5.67
C GLY A 59 -12.20 -2.60 5.82
N PHE A 60 -13.41 -2.18 6.23
CA PHE A 60 -13.70 -0.76 6.47
C PHE A 60 -12.87 -0.18 7.62
N TRP A 61 -12.87 -0.83 8.79
CA TRP A 61 -12.17 -0.33 9.98
C TRP A 61 -10.65 -0.45 9.86
N LEU A 62 -10.15 -1.56 9.33
CA LEU A 62 -8.73 -1.72 9.02
C LEU A 62 -8.26 -0.67 8.00
N GLY A 63 -9.05 -0.40 6.95
CA GLY A 63 -8.75 0.64 5.97
C GLY A 63 -8.65 2.03 6.62
N MET A 64 -9.55 2.35 7.55
CA MET A 64 -9.52 3.58 8.33
C MET A 64 -8.27 3.68 9.23
N VAL A 65 -7.92 2.59 9.92
CA VAL A 65 -6.70 2.51 10.74
C VAL A 65 -5.45 2.73 9.87
N CYS A 66 -5.33 1.99 8.77
CA CYS A 66 -4.21 2.10 7.83
C CYS A 66 -4.08 3.52 7.26
N PHE A 67 -5.19 4.16 6.91
CA PHE A 67 -5.20 5.52 6.42
C PHE A 67 -4.70 6.54 7.47
N LEU A 68 -5.17 6.42 8.72
CA LEU A 68 -4.73 7.28 9.81
C LEU A 68 -3.25 7.07 10.16
N VAL A 69 -2.80 5.81 10.24
CA VAL A 69 -1.40 5.46 10.46
C VAL A 69 -0.52 6.04 9.34
N GLY A 70 -0.91 5.85 8.08
CA GLY A 70 -0.22 6.43 6.92
C GLY A 70 -0.15 7.96 6.98
N PHE A 71 -1.24 8.63 7.39
CA PHE A 71 -1.23 10.09 7.59
C PHE A 71 -0.23 10.53 8.66
N VAL A 72 -0.14 9.79 9.78
CA VAL A 72 0.84 10.08 10.83
C VAL A 72 2.26 9.86 10.33
N PHE A 73 2.53 8.80 9.55
CA PHE A 73 3.83 8.56 8.92
C PHE A 73 4.28 9.74 8.07
N VAL A 74 3.40 10.23 7.18
CA VAL A 74 3.70 11.39 6.33
C VAL A 74 3.93 12.65 7.17
N SER A 75 3.15 12.85 8.24
CA SER A 75 3.27 14.01 9.15
C SER A 75 4.57 14.01 9.98
N MET A 76 5.21 12.86 10.15
CA MET A 76 6.49 12.72 10.84
C MET A 76 7.71 13.05 9.96
N GLY A 77 7.56 13.08 8.64
CA GLY A 77 8.63 13.43 7.69
C GLY A 77 9.87 12.57 7.84
N ASP A 78 11.06 13.19 7.88
CA ASP A 78 12.35 12.49 7.91
C ASP A 78 12.58 11.61 9.14
N SER A 79 11.90 11.90 10.25
CA SER A 79 11.99 11.05 11.46
C SER A 79 11.43 9.65 11.19
N PHE A 80 10.32 9.56 10.46
CA PHE A 80 9.76 8.26 10.06
C PHE A 80 10.71 7.51 9.13
N TRP A 81 11.22 8.19 8.09
CA TRP A 81 12.12 7.56 7.11
C TRP A 81 13.43 7.08 7.74
N ARG A 82 13.97 7.77 8.75
CA ARG A 82 15.13 7.29 9.50
C ARG A 82 14.80 6.07 10.35
N GLY A 83 13.67 6.09 11.07
CA GLY A 83 13.22 4.95 11.87
C GLY A 83 12.98 3.69 11.05
N ILE A 84 12.25 3.81 9.94
CA ILE A 84 11.86 2.65 9.11
C ILE A 84 13.07 2.02 8.43
N LYS A 85 14.09 2.82 8.07
CA LYS A 85 15.37 2.31 7.59
C LYS A 85 16.00 1.39 8.63
N GLY A 86 16.07 1.79 9.89
CA GLY A 86 16.60 0.95 10.97
C GLY A 86 15.76 -0.29 11.25
N PHE A 87 14.43 -0.18 11.10
CA PHE A 87 13.47 -1.23 11.45
C PHE A 87 13.23 -2.27 10.34
N ARG A 88 13.73 -2.05 9.11
CA ARG A 88 13.48 -2.92 7.95
C ARG A 88 13.80 -4.40 8.18
N TRP A 89 14.94 -4.70 8.83
CA TRP A 89 15.36 -6.07 9.09
C TRP A 89 14.56 -6.72 10.21
N PRO A 90 14.37 -6.08 11.39
CA PRO A 90 13.42 -6.57 12.39
C PRO A 90 12.02 -6.82 11.85
N ALA A 91 11.47 -5.89 11.06
CA ALA A 91 10.15 -6.04 10.44
C ALA A 91 10.10 -7.24 9.49
N LEU A 92 11.12 -7.43 8.65
CA LEU A 92 11.19 -8.56 7.73
C LEU A 92 11.34 -9.90 8.49
N ALA A 93 12.21 -9.95 9.50
CA ALA A 93 12.40 -11.15 10.32
C ALA A 93 11.12 -11.54 11.06
N LEU A 94 10.39 -10.55 11.59
CA LEU A 94 9.12 -10.76 12.25
C LEU A 94 8.04 -11.24 11.26
N ALA A 95 7.92 -10.58 10.10
CA ALA A 95 6.95 -10.96 9.07
C ALA A 95 7.20 -12.38 8.57
N PHE A 96 8.44 -12.71 8.25
CA PHE A 96 8.80 -14.03 7.76
C PHE A 96 8.67 -15.10 8.85
N GLY A 97 9.05 -14.80 10.10
CA GLY A 97 8.88 -15.70 11.23
C GLY A 97 7.41 -16.04 11.49
N LEU A 98 6.53 -15.04 11.43
CA LEU A 98 5.08 -15.24 11.58
C LEU A 98 4.47 -16.00 10.40
N PHE A 99 4.92 -15.70 9.18
CA PHE A 99 4.52 -16.46 7.99
C PHE A 99 4.88 -17.95 8.12
N LEU A 100 6.11 -18.27 8.54
CA LEU A 100 6.53 -19.65 8.79
C LEU A 100 5.75 -20.29 9.94
N ALA A 101 5.49 -19.55 11.02
CA ALA A 101 4.69 -20.04 12.14
C ALA A 101 3.26 -20.38 11.69
N ARG A 102 2.68 -19.60 10.78
CA ARG A 102 1.36 -19.86 10.18
C ARG A 102 1.32 -21.11 9.30
N MET A 103 2.44 -21.51 8.69
CA MET A 103 2.51 -22.77 7.91
C MET A 103 2.38 -24.01 8.80
N TRP A 104 2.60 -23.86 10.11
CA TRP A 104 2.39 -24.95 11.06
C TRP A 104 0.93 -24.97 11.52
N PRO A 105 0.22 -26.11 11.42
CA PRO A 105 -1.20 -26.21 11.80
C PRO A 105 -1.35 -26.28 13.32
N VAL A 106 -1.05 -25.17 13.99
CA VAL A 106 -1.29 -24.98 15.44
C VAL A 106 -2.64 -24.30 15.59
N GLU A 107 -3.53 -24.88 16.38
CA GLU A 107 -4.78 -24.22 16.76
C GLU A 107 -4.49 -23.04 17.70
N THR A 108 -4.38 -21.86 17.11
CA THR A 108 -4.15 -20.58 17.80
C THR A 108 -5.45 -19.90 18.23
N GLY A 109 -6.60 -20.39 17.78
CA GLY A 109 -7.92 -19.84 18.13
C GLY A 109 -8.01 -18.33 17.90
N ASN A 110 -8.50 -17.58 18.89
CA ASN A 110 -8.61 -16.12 18.85
C ASN A 110 -7.27 -15.38 18.67
N LEU A 111 -6.12 -16.05 18.86
CA LEU A 111 -4.80 -15.44 18.67
C LEU A 111 -4.42 -15.36 17.19
N GLN A 112 -5.05 -16.15 16.32
CA GLN A 112 -4.72 -16.21 14.89
C GLN A 112 -4.92 -14.87 14.18
N ASP A 113 -6.02 -14.16 14.49
CA ASP A 113 -6.32 -12.85 13.90
C ASP A 113 -5.27 -11.80 14.33
N ALA A 114 -4.87 -11.83 15.60
CA ALA A 114 -3.85 -10.94 16.13
C ALA A 114 -2.48 -11.19 15.46
N LEU A 115 -2.11 -12.45 15.29
CA LEU A 115 -0.87 -12.85 14.59
C LEU A 115 -0.92 -12.46 13.12
N SER A 116 -2.07 -12.62 12.46
CA SER A 116 -2.27 -12.22 11.06
C SER A 116 -2.18 -10.70 10.88
N GLY A 117 -2.70 -9.92 11.83
CA GLY A 117 -2.54 -8.46 11.89
C GLY A 117 -1.10 -8.03 12.10
N LEU A 118 -0.40 -8.68 13.03
CA LEU A 118 1.02 -8.41 13.29
C LEU A 118 1.89 -8.77 12.08
N GLU A 119 1.62 -9.92 11.44
CA GLU A 119 2.29 -10.37 10.21
C GLU A 119 2.08 -9.36 9.08
N SER A 120 0.82 -9.00 8.80
CA SER A 120 0.46 -8.06 7.74
C SER A 120 1.12 -6.70 7.93
N ALA A 121 1.08 -6.15 9.14
CA ALA A 121 1.72 -4.88 9.47
C ALA A 121 3.26 -4.95 9.33
N SER A 122 3.85 -6.08 9.71
CA SER A 122 5.29 -6.31 9.59
C SER A 122 5.73 -6.37 8.12
N TRP A 123 4.96 -7.02 7.25
CA TRP A 123 5.19 -7.01 5.80
C TRP A 123 5.15 -5.60 5.23
N ILE A 124 4.15 -4.79 5.60
CA ILE A 124 4.02 -3.39 5.15
C ILE A 124 5.25 -2.58 5.57
N LEU A 125 5.65 -2.66 6.84
CA LEU A 125 6.80 -1.92 7.36
C LEU A 125 8.12 -2.39 6.74
N ALA A 126 8.27 -3.69 6.50
CA ALA A 126 9.43 -4.23 5.79
C ALA A 126 9.51 -3.66 4.36
N ILE A 127 8.42 -3.74 3.58
CA ILE A 127 8.37 -3.24 2.20
C ILE A 127 8.66 -1.73 2.17
N LEU A 128 8.07 -0.94 3.07
CA LEU A 128 8.35 0.49 3.18
C LEU A 128 9.82 0.77 3.55
N GLY A 129 10.38 -0.01 4.48
CA GLY A 129 11.77 0.10 4.90
C GLY A 129 12.76 -0.19 3.78
N PHE A 130 12.62 -1.32 3.10
CA PHE A 130 13.45 -1.68 1.95
C PHE A 130 13.24 -0.74 0.77
N GLY A 131 11.99 -0.39 0.45
CA GLY A 131 11.66 0.59 -0.59
C GLY A 131 12.33 1.95 -0.36
N SER A 132 12.37 2.41 0.89
CA SER A 132 13.02 3.69 1.24
C SER A 132 14.54 3.69 1.07
N VAL A 133 15.18 2.53 1.08
CA VAL A 133 16.64 2.37 0.92
C VAL A 133 17.02 2.17 -0.54
N TYR A 134 16.30 1.29 -1.25
CA TYR A 134 16.71 0.81 -2.57
C TYR A 134 15.93 1.44 -3.72
N LEU A 135 14.66 1.80 -3.51
CA LEU A 135 13.76 2.26 -4.58
C LEU A 135 13.51 3.78 -4.55
N ASN A 136 13.98 4.48 -3.52
CA ASN A 136 13.74 5.91 -3.33
C ASN A 136 14.79 6.78 -4.04
N HIS A 137 14.90 6.65 -5.36
CA HIS A 137 15.74 7.49 -6.21
C HIS A 137 14.95 8.01 -7.42
N ASP A 138 15.20 9.25 -7.83
CA ASP A 138 14.52 9.83 -8.99
C ASP A 138 14.99 9.12 -10.27
N SER A 139 14.07 8.47 -10.97
CA SER A 139 14.33 7.79 -12.23
C SER A 139 13.18 7.98 -13.21
N ALA A 140 13.48 7.92 -14.51
CA ALA A 140 12.46 7.98 -15.55
C ALA A 140 11.42 6.87 -15.40
N LEU A 141 11.88 5.67 -14.97
CA LEU A 141 11.00 4.54 -14.69
C LEU A 141 10.06 4.81 -13.52
N LEU A 142 10.57 5.33 -12.39
CA LEU A 142 9.75 5.65 -11.23
C LEU A 142 8.68 6.69 -11.58
N ARG A 143 9.03 7.71 -12.36
CA ARG A 143 8.06 8.72 -12.82
C ARG A 143 6.98 8.13 -13.72
N TYR A 144 7.36 7.23 -14.63
CA TYR A 144 6.41 6.53 -15.50
C TYR A 144 5.48 5.62 -14.70
N VAL A 145 6.03 4.75 -13.86
CA VAL A 145 5.24 3.79 -13.07
C VAL A 145 4.32 4.53 -12.10
N SER A 146 4.80 5.57 -11.41
CA SER A 146 3.98 6.37 -10.50
C SER A 146 2.75 7.00 -11.17
N ALA A 147 2.90 7.43 -12.43
CA ALA A 147 1.77 7.93 -13.22
C ALA A 147 0.81 6.81 -13.67
N ALA A 148 1.31 5.59 -13.85
CA ALA A 148 0.54 4.43 -14.27
C ALA A 148 -0.24 3.77 -13.13
N VAL A 149 0.24 3.83 -11.87
CA VAL A 149 -0.35 3.12 -10.73
C VAL A 149 -1.85 3.36 -10.59
N TYR A 150 -2.31 4.61 -10.61
CA TYR A 150 -3.73 4.92 -10.40
C TYR A 150 -4.63 4.49 -11.57
N PRO A 151 -4.30 4.78 -12.85
CA PRO A 151 -5.04 4.22 -13.98
C PRO A 151 -5.08 2.70 -13.99
N VAL A 152 -3.94 2.04 -13.80
CA VAL A 152 -3.85 0.57 -13.77
C VAL A 152 -4.66 0.00 -12.61
N TYR A 153 -4.66 0.66 -11.45
CA TYR A 153 -5.51 0.28 -10.31
C TYR A 153 -7.01 0.35 -10.64
N ILE A 154 -7.48 1.31 -11.42
CA ILE A 154 -8.88 1.33 -11.84
C ILE A 154 -9.18 0.21 -12.86
N LEU A 155 -8.27 0.02 -13.81
CA LEU A 155 -8.48 -0.87 -14.95
C LEU A 155 -8.33 -2.35 -14.59
N HIS A 156 -7.43 -2.70 -13.67
CA HIS A 156 -7.11 -4.11 -13.39
C HIS A 156 -8.34 -4.88 -12.91
N LEU A 157 -9.21 -4.30 -12.07
CA LEU A 157 -10.34 -5.00 -11.48
C LEU A 157 -11.38 -5.46 -12.53
N PRO A 158 -11.95 -4.59 -13.38
CA PRO A 158 -12.89 -5.03 -14.42
C PRO A 158 -12.24 -5.97 -15.44
N ILE A 159 -10.97 -5.77 -15.78
CA ILE A 159 -10.24 -6.67 -16.69
C ILE A 159 -10.07 -8.04 -16.04
N GLN A 160 -9.68 -8.09 -14.77
CA GLN A 160 -9.52 -9.33 -14.02
C GLN A 160 -10.84 -10.10 -13.95
N PHE A 161 -11.96 -9.41 -13.67
CA PHE A 161 -13.29 -10.02 -13.68
C PHE A 161 -13.68 -10.56 -15.06
N MET A 162 -13.42 -9.80 -16.12
CA MET A 162 -13.68 -10.24 -17.48
C MET A 162 -12.86 -11.48 -17.83
N LEU A 163 -11.55 -11.47 -17.56
CA LEU A 163 -10.67 -12.59 -17.85
C LEU A 163 -10.99 -13.81 -16.99
N SER A 164 -11.31 -13.63 -15.71
CA SER A 164 -11.66 -14.75 -14.82
C SER A 164 -12.93 -15.45 -15.27
N TYR A 165 -13.93 -14.72 -15.78
CA TYR A 165 -15.14 -15.28 -16.36
C TYR A 165 -14.85 -16.27 -17.50
N TYR A 166 -13.87 -15.98 -18.36
CA TYR A 166 -13.52 -16.86 -19.48
C TYR A 166 -12.46 -17.92 -19.16
N ILE A 167 -11.48 -17.62 -18.29
CA ILE A 167 -10.33 -18.51 -18.03
C ILE A 167 -10.65 -19.57 -16.97
N LEU A 168 -11.40 -19.21 -15.93
CA LEU A 168 -11.68 -20.14 -14.83
C LEU A 168 -12.46 -21.41 -15.27
N PRO A 169 -13.44 -21.34 -16.19
CA PRO A 169 -14.15 -22.52 -16.67
C PRO A 169 -13.31 -23.48 -17.52
N LEU A 170 -12.15 -23.06 -18.04
CA LEU A 170 -11.32 -23.90 -18.91
C LEU A 170 -10.70 -25.07 -18.13
N GLU A 171 -10.54 -26.22 -18.78
CA GLU A 171 -9.85 -27.40 -18.23
C GLU A 171 -8.31 -27.25 -18.29
N LEU A 172 -7.79 -26.18 -17.67
CA LEU A 172 -6.36 -25.91 -17.57
C LEU A 172 -5.83 -26.19 -16.16
N ALA A 173 -4.54 -26.51 -16.05
CA ALA A 173 -3.85 -26.60 -14.77
C ALA A 173 -3.92 -25.26 -14.01
N ALA A 174 -4.06 -25.32 -12.68
CA ALA A 174 -4.23 -24.13 -11.83
C ALA A 174 -3.10 -23.10 -12.00
N GLY A 175 -1.85 -23.56 -12.11
CA GLY A 175 -0.70 -22.68 -12.33
C GLY A 175 -0.78 -21.92 -13.67
N LEU A 176 -1.31 -22.56 -14.72
CA LEU A 176 -1.49 -21.92 -16.01
C LEU A 176 -2.64 -20.90 -15.97
N LYS A 177 -3.75 -21.22 -15.27
CA LYS A 177 -4.84 -20.25 -15.03
C LYS A 177 -4.31 -19.00 -14.32
N LEU A 178 -3.52 -19.19 -13.26
CA LEU A 178 -2.90 -18.08 -12.53
C LEU A 178 -1.98 -17.25 -13.42
N ALA A 179 -1.11 -17.89 -14.19
CA ALA A 179 -0.19 -17.20 -15.10
C ALA A 179 -0.95 -16.39 -16.16
N LEU A 180 -1.99 -16.97 -16.78
CA LEU A 180 -2.82 -16.31 -17.77
C LEU A 180 -3.58 -15.11 -17.18
N LEU A 181 -4.17 -15.28 -16.00
CA LEU A 181 -4.88 -14.18 -15.31
C LEU A 181 -3.92 -13.06 -14.93
N LEU A 182 -2.75 -13.37 -14.38
CA LEU A 182 -1.78 -12.37 -13.96
C LEU A 182 -1.23 -11.58 -15.15
N VAL A 183 -0.71 -12.29 -16.16
CA VAL A 183 -0.11 -11.68 -17.35
C VAL A 183 -1.18 -10.97 -18.18
N GLY A 184 -2.36 -11.56 -18.35
CA GLY A 184 -3.46 -10.98 -19.08
C GLY A 184 -3.98 -9.70 -18.41
N THR A 185 -4.25 -9.74 -17.10
CA THR A 185 -4.76 -8.58 -16.37
C THR A 185 -3.76 -7.43 -16.40
N PHE A 186 -2.49 -7.72 -16.07
CA PHE A 186 -1.45 -6.70 -16.07
C PHE A 186 -1.17 -6.17 -17.48
N GLY A 187 -1.03 -7.06 -18.47
CA GLY A 187 -0.74 -6.69 -19.85
C GLY A 187 -1.83 -5.83 -20.48
N ILE A 188 -3.09 -6.24 -20.36
CA ILE A 188 -4.22 -5.47 -20.90
C ILE A 188 -4.36 -4.14 -20.16
N ALA A 189 -4.21 -4.11 -18.82
CA ALA A 189 -4.28 -2.86 -18.07
C ALA A 189 -3.19 -1.87 -18.50
N MET A 190 -1.96 -2.34 -18.76
CA MET A 190 -0.85 -1.52 -19.25
C MET A 190 -1.08 -1.01 -20.68
N ILE A 191 -1.61 -1.85 -21.57
CA ILE A 191 -1.96 -1.45 -22.94
C ILE A 191 -3.03 -0.36 -22.92
N LEU A 192 -4.10 -0.58 -22.15
CA LEU A 192 -5.17 0.41 -22.02
C LEU A 192 -4.69 1.71 -21.37
N TYR A 193 -3.80 1.64 -20.37
CA TYR A 193 -3.17 2.82 -19.80
C TYR A 193 -2.42 3.64 -20.87
N GLU A 194 -1.64 2.99 -21.74
CA GLU A 194 -0.90 3.68 -22.79
C GLU A 194 -1.83 4.30 -23.85
N ILE A 195 -2.98 3.67 -24.13
CA ILE A 195 -4.04 4.24 -24.98
C ILE A 195 -4.67 5.46 -24.31
N ILE A 196 -5.09 5.36 -23.05
CA ILE A 196 -5.70 6.46 -22.27
C ILE A 196 -4.73 7.64 -22.17
N ARG A 197 -3.44 7.37 -21.96
CA ARG A 197 -2.40 8.39 -21.90
C ARG A 197 -2.30 9.18 -23.21
N ARG A 198 -2.65 8.60 -24.37
CA ARG A 198 -2.65 9.30 -25.67
C ARG A 198 -3.90 10.16 -25.88
N ILE A 199 -5.03 9.82 -25.26
CA ILE A 199 -6.31 10.52 -25.45
C ILE A 199 -6.46 11.66 -24.41
N LYS A 200 -6.23 12.91 -24.85
CA LYS A 200 -6.19 14.10 -23.96
C LYS A 200 -7.44 14.27 -23.07
N TRP A 201 -8.63 13.93 -23.56
CA TRP A 201 -9.90 14.13 -22.87
C TRP A 201 -10.18 13.12 -21.74
N ILE A 202 -9.61 11.92 -21.82
CA ILE A 202 -9.88 10.82 -20.86
C ILE A 202 -8.92 10.89 -19.67
N ARG A 203 -7.74 11.49 -19.84
CA ARG A 203 -6.69 11.67 -18.82
C ARG A 203 -7.21 12.08 -17.42
N PRO A 204 -8.13 13.06 -17.28
CA PRO A 204 -8.54 13.54 -15.96
C PRO A 204 -9.34 12.51 -15.16
N LEU A 205 -10.12 11.67 -15.85
CA LEU A 205 -10.90 10.60 -15.22
C LEU A 205 -10.00 9.55 -14.54
N PHE A 206 -8.75 9.45 -15.01
CA PHE A 206 -7.73 8.55 -14.49
C PHE A 206 -6.62 9.31 -13.77
N GLY A 207 -6.89 10.51 -13.25
CA GLY A 207 -5.94 11.26 -12.41
C GLY A 207 -4.67 11.74 -13.13
N ILE A 208 -4.61 11.65 -14.46
CA ILE A 208 -3.50 12.13 -15.27
C ILE A 208 -3.69 13.63 -15.51
N LYS A 209 -2.73 14.45 -15.07
CA LYS A 209 -2.78 15.91 -15.25
C LYS A 209 -2.82 16.27 -16.75
N PHE A 210 -3.64 17.27 -17.11
CA PHE A 210 -3.67 17.89 -18.45
C PHE A 210 -2.34 18.61 -18.74
N ASN A 211 -1.32 17.85 -19.11
CA ASN A 211 -0.04 18.23 -19.68
C ASN A 211 0.83 19.35 -19.05
N ASN A 212 2.09 19.00 -18.91
CA ASN A 212 3.24 19.83 -18.53
C ASN A 212 3.79 20.66 -19.72
N GLU A 213 2.97 21.04 -20.69
CA GLU A 213 3.45 21.74 -21.91
C GLU A 213 4.11 23.10 -21.59
N LYS A 214 3.72 23.77 -20.50
CA LYS A 214 4.33 25.05 -20.11
C LYS A 214 5.70 24.94 -19.44
N ARG A 215 6.13 23.76 -18.98
CA ARG A 215 7.41 23.63 -18.24
C ARG A 215 8.61 23.28 -19.13
N GLN A 216 8.37 22.87 -20.38
CA GLN A 216 9.42 22.62 -21.38
C GLN A 216 9.73 23.87 -22.23
N LEU A 217 8.75 24.72 -22.52
CA LEU A 217 8.95 25.99 -23.23
C LEU A 217 9.70 27.03 -22.36
N ALA A 218 9.45 27.06 -21.05
CA ALA A 218 10.16 27.96 -20.13
C ALA A 218 11.63 27.58 -19.87
N ALA A 219 12.09 26.40 -20.29
CA ALA A 219 13.49 25.96 -20.18
C ALA A 219 14.32 26.24 -21.45
N VAL A 220 13.67 26.75 -22.51
CA VAL A 220 14.30 27.12 -23.79
C VAL A 220 14.35 28.65 -23.96
N GLU A 221 13.55 29.40 -23.19
CA GLU A 221 13.42 30.87 -23.28
C GLU A 221 14.18 31.66 -22.21
N THR A 222 15.03 31.03 -21.39
CA THR A 222 15.99 31.79 -20.56
C THR A 222 17.29 31.98 -21.34
N PRO A 223 17.67 33.23 -21.70
CA PRO A 223 18.93 33.53 -22.39
C PRO A 223 20.16 33.25 -21.53
#